data_AF-A0A351JW31-F1
#
_entry.id   AF-A0A351JW31-F1
#
_cell.length_a   1.000
_cell.length_b   1.000
_cell.length_c   1.000
_cell.angle_alpha   90.00
_cell.angle_beta   90.00
_cell.angle_gamma   90.00
#
_symmetry.space_group_name_H-M   'P 1'
#
loop_
_entity.id
_entity.type
_entity.pdbx_description
1 polymer ?
#
loop_
_entity_poly.entity_id
_entity_poly.type
_entity_poly.pdbx_seq_one_letter_code
_entity_poly.pdbx_strand_id
1 'polypeptide(L)'
;MGLGFTSRTSSLCVPGAGDHLRTSDVDLVVISPDFASMPFLRRIREVVALWESDLDLEVLPYTPEEFERKKEEIGIVAVAAREGVEIEL
;
A
#
# COMPACT_ATOMS: atom_id res chain seq x y z
N MET A 1 19.14 -14.94 1.15
CA MET A 1 18.44 -14.66 2.41
C MET A 1 17.03 -14.25 2.03
N GLY A 2 16.12 -15.21 1.89
CA GLY A 2 14.78 -14.97 1.37
C GLY A 2 13.86 -14.51 2.49
N LEU A 3 13.32 -13.30 2.37
CA LEU A 3 12.20 -12.87 3.21
C LEU A 3 10.96 -13.62 2.70
N GLY A 4 10.69 -14.77 3.30
CA GLY A 4 9.40 -15.44 3.14
C GLY A 4 8.35 -14.66 3.91
N PHE A 5 7.65 -13.75 3.23
CA PHE A 5 6.42 -13.16 3.74
C PHE A 5 5.34 -14.25 3.75
N THR A 6 5.15 -14.91 4.89
CA THR A 6 4.01 -15.80 5.13
C THR A 6 3.01 -15.08 6.01
N SER A 7 2.34 -14.07 5.46
CA SER A 7 1.13 -13.50 6.05
C SER A 7 0.26 -12.97 4.92
N ARG A 8 -1.06 -13.23 5.00
CA ARG A 8 -2.07 -12.75 4.03
C ARG A 8 -1.84 -11.27 3.78
N THR A 9 -1.31 -10.93 2.61
CA THR A 9 -1.01 -9.55 2.25
C THR A 9 -2.17 -9.09 1.38
N SER A 10 -3.01 -8.22 1.93
CA SER A 10 -4.05 -7.55 1.17
C SER A 10 -3.45 -6.24 0.64
N SER A 11 -3.41 -6.10 -0.68
CA SER A 11 -2.99 -4.86 -1.35
C SER A 11 -4.20 -4.21 -2.00
N LEU A 12 -4.32 -2.89 -1.83
CA LEU A 12 -5.42 -2.11 -2.35
C LEU A 12 -4.87 -1.00 -3.25
N CYS A 13 -5.26 -1.02 -4.53
CA CYS A 13 -4.79 -0.08 -5.54
C CYS A 13 -5.83 1.03 -5.75
N VAL A 14 -5.38 2.29 -5.71
CA VAL A 14 -6.23 3.47 -5.98
C VAL A 14 -5.72 4.21 -7.21
N PRO A 15 -6.58 4.58 -8.18
CA PRO A 15 -6.20 5.50 -9.23
C PRO A 15 -6.07 6.92 -8.65
N GLY A 16 -4.90 7.56 -8.81
CA GLY A 16 -4.65 8.91 -8.32
C GLY A 16 -5.67 9.94 -8.86
N ALA A 17 -6.12 10.85 -7.99
CA ALA A 17 -6.98 11.98 -8.35
C ALA A 17 -6.15 13.12 -8.97
N GLY A 18 -5.48 12.84 -10.08
CA GLY A 18 -4.71 13.77 -10.87
C GLY A 18 -5.04 13.60 -12.35
N ASP A 19 -5.16 14.73 -13.06
CA ASP A 19 -5.52 14.76 -14.47
C ASP A 19 -4.68 13.77 -15.29
N HIS A 20 -5.32 13.14 -16.26
CA HIS A 20 -4.87 12.01 -17.08
C HIS A 20 -3.51 12.22 -17.79
N LEU A 21 -2.41 12.28 -17.05
CA LEU A 21 -1.04 12.34 -17.57
C LEU A 21 -0.54 10.92 -17.79
N ARG A 22 0.06 10.71 -18.97
CA ARG A 22 0.48 9.42 -19.54
C ARG A 22 1.67 8.75 -18.82
N THR A 23 1.88 9.09 -17.56
CA THR A 23 2.89 8.60 -16.61
C THR A 23 2.16 8.36 -15.29
N SER A 24 1.27 7.36 -15.25
CA SER A 24 0.31 7.24 -14.15
C SER A 24 0.98 6.72 -12.88
N ASP A 25 1.08 7.57 -11.87
CA ASP A 25 1.47 7.25 -10.50
C ASP A 25 0.55 6.15 -9.94
N VAL A 26 1.12 5.12 -9.33
CA VAL A 26 0.38 4.03 -8.67
C VAL A 26 0.37 4.26 -7.16
N ASP A 27 -0.82 4.38 -6.58
CA ASP A 27 -1.02 4.44 -5.13
C ASP A 27 -1.35 3.03 -4.58
N LEU A 28 -0.45 2.46 -3.76
CA LEU A 28 -0.65 1.17 -3.10
C LEU A 28 -0.79 1.33 -1.59
N VAL A 29 -1.92 0.88 -1.05
CA VAL A 29 -2.03 0.59 0.38
C VAL A 29 -1.70 -0.88 0.59
N VAL A 30 -0.62 -1.17 1.31
CA VAL A 30 -0.18 -2.54 1.61
C VAL A 30 -0.46 -2.82 3.07
N ILE A 31 -1.26 -3.85 3.33
CA ILE A 31 -1.67 -4.22 4.68
C ILE A 31 -0.98 -5.54 5.04
N SER A 32 -0.14 -5.53 6.07
CA SER A 32 0.54 -6.73 6.56
C SER A 32 0.79 -6.66 8.08
N PRO A 33 0.52 -7.74 8.83
CA PRO A 33 0.88 -7.80 10.26
C PRO A 33 2.40 -7.73 10.49
N ASP A 34 3.22 -8.11 9.49
CA ASP A 34 4.68 -8.12 9.62
C ASP A 34 5.27 -6.71 9.81
N PHE A 35 4.52 -5.69 9.39
CA PHE A 35 4.88 -4.29 9.57
C PHE A 35 4.84 -3.82 11.03
N ALA A 36 4.15 -4.52 11.92
CA ALA A 36 4.04 -4.12 13.33
C ALA A 36 5.40 -3.99 14.03
N SER A 37 6.39 -4.77 13.60
CA SER A 37 7.75 -4.77 14.15
C SER A 37 8.72 -3.81 13.43
N MET A 38 8.27 -3.12 12.38
CA MET A 38 9.13 -2.35 11.49
C MET A 38 8.86 -0.83 11.59
N PRO A 39 9.90 0.03 11.60
CA PRO A 39 9.73 1.46 11.43
C PRO A 39 9.14 1.79 10.06
N PHE A 40 8.27 2.79 9.98
CA PHE A 40 7.51 3.13 8.76
C PHE A 40 8.39 3.31 7.50
N LEU A 41 9.47 4.08 7.61
CA LEU A 41 10.41 4.28 6.49
C LEU A 41 11.07 2.99 6.01
N ARG A 42 11.29 2.03 6.92
CA ARG A 42 11.79 0.71 6.54
C ARG A 42 10.75 -0.03 5.73
N ARG A 43 9.48 -0.03 6.17
CA ARG A 43 8.38 -0.68 5.46
C ARG A 43 8.28 -0.19 4.00
N ILE A 44 8.35 1.13 3.78
CA ILE A 44 8.37 1.72 2.43
C ILE A 44 9.52 1.14 1.61
N ARG A 45 10.74 1.13 2.16
CA ARG A 45 11.92 0.60 1.45
C ARG A 45 11.75 -0.87 1.06
N GLU A 46 11.21 -1.71 1.95
CA GLU A 46 11.00 -3.12 1.66
C GLU A 46 9.96 -3.31 0.54
N VAL A 47 8.87 -2.53 0.53
CA VAL A 47 7.86 -2.62 -0.54
C VAL A 47 8.37 -2.07 -1.87
N VAL A 48 9.00 -0.89 -1.86
CA VAL A 48 9.57 -0.27 -3.08
C VAL A 48 10.65 -1.16 -3.69
N ALA A 49 11.43 -1.89 -2.89
CA ALA A 49 12.43 -2.83 -3.39
C ALA A 49 11.83 -4.03 -4.16
N LEU A 50 10.53 -4.31 -4.00
CA LEU A 50 9.79 -5.35 -4.72
C LEU A 50 9.06 -4.81 -5.96
N TRP A 51 9.06 -3.49 -6.17
CA TRP A 51 8.39 -2.86 -7.30
C TRP A 51 9.29 -2.91 -8.55
N GLU A 52 8.84 -3.64 -9.57
CA GLU A 52 9.60 -3.84 -10.81
C GLU A 52 9.10 -2.98 -11.99
N SER A 53 8.07 -2.15 -11.78
CA SER A 53 7.50 -1.30 -12.83
C SER A 53 8.23 0.04 -12.92
N ASP A 54 8.30 0.59 -14.14
CA ASP A 54 8.83 1.93 -14.41
C ASP A 54 7.85 3.06 -14.02
N LEU A 55 6.67 2.70 -13.50
CA LEU A 55 5.71 3.66 -12.97
C LEU A 55 6.13 4.15 -11.58
N ASP A 56 5.90 5.43 -11.33
CA ASP A 56 6.10 6.01 -10.00
C ASP A 56 5.15 5.34 -9.00
N LEU A 57 5.69 4.97 -7.84
CA LEU A 57 4.98 4.24 -6.80
C LEU A 57 4.89 5.11 -5.53
N GLU A 58 3.66 5.41 -5.11
CA GLU A 58 3.37 5.87 -3.76
C GLU A 58 2.83 4.69 -2.95
N VAL A 59 3.50 4.37 -1.83
CA VAL A 59 3.14 3.23 -0.99
C VAL A 59 2.82 3.67 0.43
N LEU A 60 1.72 3.14 0.96
CA LEU A 60 1.24 3.31 2.32
C LEU A 60 1.21 1.95 3.05
N PRO A 61 2.33 1.54 3.69
CA PRO A 61 2.44 0.25 4.37
C PRO A 61 1.92 0.30 5.82
N TYR A 62 0.77 -0.33 6.07
CA TYR A 62 0.09 -0.33 7.36
C TYR A 62 -0.08 -1.74 7.95
N THR A 63 -0.13 -1.83 9.27
CA THR A 63 -0.69 -3.03 9.91
C THR A 63 -2.22 -3.07 9.73
N PRO A 64 -2.86 -4.22 9.90
CA PRO A 64 -4.33 -4.30 9.89
C PRO A 64 -4.97 -3.29 10.85
N GLU A 65 -4.43 -3.15 12.07
CA GLU A 65 -4.96 -2.23 13.08
C GLU A 65 -4.77 -0.76 12.67
N GLU A 66 -3.63 -0.41 12.06
CA GLU A 66 -3.38 0.93 11.55
C GLU A 66 -4.32 1.29 10.40
N PHE A 67 -4.58 0.34 9.50
CA PHE A 67 -5.51 0.50 8.38
C PHE A 67 -6.96 0.67 8.86
N GLU A 68 -7.42 -0.18 9.78
CA GLU A 68 -8.76 -0.12 10.36
C GLU A 68 -9.04 1.24 11.00
N ARG A 69 -8.05 1.85 11.66
CA ARG A 69 -8.18 3.22 12.17
C ARG A 69 -8.20 4.26 11.05
N LYS A 70 -7.30 4.13 10.06
CA LYS A 70 -7.14 5.13 8.99
C LYS A 70 -8.28 5.16 7.98
N LYS A 71 -8.99 4.05 7.77
CA LYS A 71 -10.16 4.02 6.88
C LYS A 71 -11.36 4.80 7.45
N GLU A 72 -11.38 5.05 8.77
CA GLU A 72 -12.41 5.86 9.42
C GLU A 72 -12.10 7.36 9.38
N GLU A 73 -10.86 7.73 9.06
CA GLU A 73 -10.40 9.13 8.93
C GLU A 73 -10.70 9.69 7.53
N ILE A 74 -10.75 11.02 7.39
CA ILE A 74 -10.80 11.66 6.07
C ILE A 74 -9.41 11.58 5.44
N GLY A 75 -9.26 10.82 4.35
CA GLY A 75 -8.00 10.74 3.63
C GLY A 75 -7.96 9.66 2.54
N ILE A 76 -6.80 9.53 1.89
CA ILE A 76 -6.59 8.61 0.76
C ILE A 76 -6.86 7.14 1.14
N VAL A 77 -6.61 6.75 2.40
CA VAL A 77 -6.87 5.38 2.89
C VAL A 77 -8.36 5.07 2.94
N ALA A 78 -9.20 6.03 3.33
CA ALA A 78 -10.65 5.86 3.32
C ALA A 78 -11.22 5.79 1.90
N VAL A 79 -10.66 6.59 0.98
CA VAL A 79 -10.99 6.51 -0.46
C VAL A 79 -10.58 5.15 -1.01
N ALA A 80 -9.37 4.68 -0.68
CA ALA A 80 -8.87 3.36 -1.04
C ALA A 80 -9.83 2.27 -0.58
N ALA A 81 -10.22 2.29 0.70
CA ALA A 81 -11.14 1.31 1.28
C ALA A 81 -12.52 1.28 0.60
N ARG A 82 -12.96 2.39 0.00
CA ARG A 82 -14.28 2.51 -0.66
C ARG A 82 -14.24 2.20 -2.16
N GLU A 83 -13.19 2.63 -2.84
CA GLU A 83 -13.13 2.70 -4.31
C GLU A 83 -11.97 1.90 -4.90
N GLY A 84 -11.01 1.49 -4.08
CA GLY A 84 -9.83 0.76 -4.51
C GLY A 84 -10.13 -0.67 -4.93
N VAL A 85 -9.21 -1.25 -5.70
CA VAL A 85 -9.26 -2.65 -6.12
C VAL A 85 -8.49 -3.50 -5.12
N GLU A 86 -9.20 -4.36 -4.38
CA GLU A 86 -8.60 -5.28 -3.42
C GLU A 86 -7.99 -6.49 -4.14
N ILE A 87 -6.74 -6.77 -3.83
CA ILE A 87 -5.98 -7.89 -4.35
C ILE A 87 -5.41 -8.65 -3.15
N GLU A 88 -5.84 -9.90 -3.00
CA GLU A 88 -5.25 -10.85 -2.05
C GLU A 88 -4.10 -11.61 -2.74
N LEU A 89 -2.91 -11.62 -2.12
CA LEU A 89 -1.70 -12.30 -2.60
C LEU A 89 -1.25 -13.41 -1.64
#